data_AF-A0A9N8HNW3-F1
#
_entry.id   AF-A0A9N8HNW3-F1
#
_cell.length_a   1.000
_cell.length_b   1.000
_cell.length_c   1.000
_cell.angle_alpha   90.00
_cell.angle_beta   90.00
_cell.angle_gamma   90.00
#
_symmetry.space_group_name_H-M   'P 1'
#
loop_
_entity.id
_entity.type
_entity.pdbx_description
1 polymer ?
#
loop_
_entity_poly.entity_id
_entity_poly.type
_entity_poly.pdbx_seq_one_letter_code
_entity_poly.pdbx_strand_id
1 'polypeptide(L)'
;MADYPAYAILYGPRALLSFVGIATIIKGVFKSEHTFDELGVKAFENANAAGLEPVAYFDDVSDINKEELDAACPVSWPVFVGWALLGVASLIPHQMGMNFQEFEMTVPGLTGFVCCITIGFILVWPVRESYNERQFRFMVQNYQMASAFAVVLLGSIVVSNLQGPVWMAPLGALCIASAMYRFWKNRKMGESWMRNGRPNWSHVVCNGGGNLFMLGWFLFWLGFSGIDGHDEWTYFHVHTPLYMNVRAILAALGCFIIVALTVVVEHMTDEHDDVLEAPVGRHCGRFTELFLSIGFMVGFGLYGAASYFPSESNMRIIWNTMLTVVLIMQGRAYGLLYQKAIPNHDANRWSRLGRIILCAFGFLVLFQFFTRWASMGITMVGIVLVLLGHRHIMDDRKRGKLFLDTGKPNPAPIVYSFGPILYTLGWILLALAMSIPQQVW
;
A
#
# COMPACT_ATOMS: atom_id res chain seq x y z
N MET A 1 -7.95 9.43 34.75
CA MET A 1 -9.12 9.16 33.88
C MET A 1 -8.70 8.02 32.98
N ALA A 2 -9.51 6.98 32.82
CA ALA A 2 -9.21 5.93 31.85
C ALA A 2 -9.24 6.57 30.45
N ASP A 3 -8.11 6.54 29.74
CA ASP A 3 -8.02 7.00 28.36
C ASP A 3 -8.83 6.05 27.47
N TYR A 4 -10.11 6.36 27.28
CA TYR A 4 -10.93 5.64 26.30
C TYR A 4 -10.38 5.94 24.89
N PRO A 5 -10.20 4.91 24.04
CA PRO A 5 -9.87 5.16 22.64
C PRO A 5 -11.00 5.93 21.97
N ALA A 6 -10.66 6.85 21.07
CA ALA A 6 -11.64 7.47 20.19
C ALA A 6 -12.25 6.44 19.21
N TYR A 7 -11.49 5.41 18.82
CA TYR A 7 -11.95 4.32 17.95
C TYR A 7 -11.21 3.01 18.24
N ALA A 8 -11.92 1.89 18.07
CA ALA A 8 -11.39 0.54 18.19
C ALA A 8 -11.75 -0.31 16.96
N ILE A 9 -10.88 -1.26 16.57
CA ILE A 9 -11.32 -2.37 15.70
C ILE A 9 -11.52 -3.61 16.56
N LEU A 10 -12.70 -4.20 16.45
CA LEU A 10 -12.97 -5.53 16.95
C LEU A 10 -12.49 -6.56 15.93
N TYR A 11 -11.56 -7.43 16.32
CA TYR A 11 -11.20 -8.61 15.52
C TYR A 11 -12.29 -9.68 15.60
N GLY A 12 -13.51 -9.33 15.19
CA GLY A 12 -14.63 -10.25 15.00
C GLY A 12 -14.65 -10.86 13.60
N PRO A 13 -15.64 -11.73 13.31
CA PRO A 13 -15.79 -12.40 12.02
C PRO A 13 -15.80 -11.45 10.83
N ARG A 14 -16.43 -10.27 10.97
CA ARG A 14 -16.44 -9.21 9.94
C ARG A 14 -15.05 -8.72 9.59
N ALA A 15 -14.26 -8.33 10.59
CA ALA A 15 -12.92 -7.77 10.39
C ALA A 15 -11.95 -8.80 9.81
N LEU A 16 -12.07 -10.07 10.23
CA LEU A 16 -11.27 -11.17 9.69
C LEU A 16 -11.64 -11.49 8.24
N LEU A 17 -12.93 -11.65 7.94
CA LEU A 17 -13.39 -11.93 6.58
C LEU A 17 -13.08 -10.78 5.62
N SER A 18 -13.28 -9.53 6.06
CA SER A 18 -12.94 -8.36 5.24
C SER A 18 -11.44 -8.26 5.00
N PHE A 19 -10.60 -8.55 6.00
CA PHE A 19 -9.14 -8.59 5.84
C PHE A 19 -8.70 -9.66 4.84
N VAL A 20 -9.23 -10.89 4.97
CA VAL A 20 -8.95 -11.98 4.01
C VAL A 20 -9.44 -11.62 2.61
N GLY A 21 -10.62 -11.02 2.49
CA GLY A 21 -11.16 -10.54 1.22
C GLY A 21 -10.25 -9.52 0.55
N ILE A 22 -9.83 -8.49 1.30
CA ILE A 22 -8.91 -7.44 0.83
C ILE A 22 -7.55 -8.03 0.43
N ALA A 23 -6.96 -8.90 1.24
CA ALA A 23 -5.69 -9.55 0.91
C ALA A 23 -5.81 -10.38 -0.38
N THR A 24 -6.95 -11.05 -0.58
CA THR A 24 -7.24 -11.82 -1.81
C THR A 24 -7.38 -10.91 -3.02
N ILE A 25 -8.05 -9.76 -2.90
CA ILE A 25 -8.13 -8.75 -3.97
C ILE A 25 -6.74 -8.24 -4.33
N ILE A 26 -5.96 -7.79 -3.35
CA ILE A 26 -4.63 -7.21 -3.57
C ILE A 26 -3.73 -8.21 -4.31
N LYS A 27 -3.68 -9.46 -3.83
CA LYS A 27 -2.92 -10.54 -4.48
C LYS A 27 -3.44 -10.82 -5.90
N GLY A 28 -4.75 -10.82 -6.09
CA GLY A 28 -5.40 -11.02 -7.38
C GLY A 28 -5.03 -9.96 -8.41
N VAL A 29 -5.19 -8.69 -8.04
CA VAL A 29 -4.83 -7.54 -8.89
C VAL A 29 -3.35 -7.58 -9.24
N PHE A 30 -2.45 -7.68 -8.26
CA PHE A 30 -1.02 -7.66 -8.53
C PHE A 30 -0.59 -8.83 -9.43
N LYS A 31 -1.14 -10.03 -9.21
CA LYS A 31 -0.85 -11.19 -10.06
C LYS A 31 -1.35 -10.99 -11.48
N SER A 32 -2.62 -10.60 -11.68
CA SER A 32 -3.18 -10.45 -13.03
C SER A 32 -2.47 -9.35 -13.80
N GLU A 33 -2.17 -8.24 -13.15
CA GLU A 33 -1.56 -7.09 -13.80
C GLU A 33 -0.08 -7.32 -14.12
N HIS A 34 0.66 -7.97 -13.23
CA HIS A 34 2.02 -8.43 -13.52
C HIS A 34 2.04 -9.43 -14.69
N THR A 35 1.13 -10.40 -14.68
CA THR A 35 1.03 -11.40 -15.76
C THR A 35 0.79 -10.73 -17.11
N PHE A 36 -0.10 -9.72 -17.14
CA PHE A 36 -0.37 -8.98 -18.36
C PHE A 36 0.82 -8.12 -18.81
N ASP A 37 1.50 -7.46 -17.87
CA ASP A 37 2.71 -6.67 -18.18
C ASP A 37 3.87 -7.52 -18.72
N GLU A 38 3.95 -8.82 -18.40
CA GLU A 38 5.01 -9.70 -18.90
C GLU A 38 4.60 -10.48 -20.14
N LEU A 39 3.49 -11.21 -20.08
CA LEU A 39 3.03 -12.07 -21.17
C LEU A 39 2.45 -11.25 -22.31
N GLY A 40 1.80 -10.12 -22.01
CA GLY A 40 1.25 -9.24 -23.03
C GLY A 40 2.34 -8.56 -23.86
N VAL A 41 3.46 -8.20 -23.23
CA VAL A 41 4.65 -7.69 -23.92
C VAL A 41 5.26 -8.76 -24.82
N LYS A 42 5.39 -10.01 -24.33
CA LYS A 42 5.90 -11.12 -25.13
C LYS A 42 5.01 -11.45 -26.33
N ALA A 43 3.69 -11.48 -26.14
CA ALA A 43 2.74 -11.68 -27.23
C ALA A 43 2.89 -10.58 -28.31
N PHE A 44 3.08 -9.33 -27.89
CA PHE A 44 3.36 -8.22 -28.80
C PHE A 44 4.71 -8.37 -29.53
N GLU A 45 5.77 -8.76 -28.83
CA GLU A 45 7.09 -9.01 -29.43
C GLU A 45 7.07 -10.16 -30.45
N ASN A 46 6.34 -11.24 -30.15
CA ASN A 46 6.15 -12.37 -31.07
C ASN A 46 5.42 -11.94 -32.36
N ALA A 47 4.35 -11.15 -32.22
CA ALA A 47 3.61 -10.62 -33.36
C ALA A 47 4.49 -9.73 -34.24
N ASN A 48 5.26 -8.80 -33.64
CA ASN A 48 6.22 -7.97 -34.37
C ASN A 48 7.28 -8.81 -35.08
N ALA A 49 7.82 -9.84 -34.43
CA ALA A 49 8.83 -10.73 -35.00
C ALA A 49 8.29 -11.54 -36.18
N ALA A 50 6.98 -11.82 -36.21
CA ALA A 50 6.29 -12.45 -37.33
C ALA A 50 6.02 -11.48 -38.51
N GLY A 51 6.45 -10.22 -38.41
CA GLY A 51 6.25 -9.22 -39.46
C GLY A 51 4.83 -8.66 -39.53
N LEU A 52 4.01 -8.94 -38.51
CA LEU A 52 2.70 -8.35 -38.35
C LEU A 52 2.94 -6.96 -37.76
N GLU A 53 2.82 -5.90 -38.56
CA GLU A 53 2.86 -4.54 -38.03
C GLU A 53 1.58 -4.33 -37.20
N PRO A 54 1.65 -4.13 -35.88
CA PRO A 54 0.47 -3.84 -35.07
C PRO A 54 -0.04 -2.46 -35.49
N VAL A 55 -0.99 -2.45 -36.44
CA VAL A 55 -1.51 -1.24 -37.04
C VAL A 55 -2.11 -0.36 -35.94
N ALA A 56 -1.69 0.90 -35.91
CA ALA A 56 -2.08 1.93 -34.96
C ALA A 56 -3.55 2.39 -35.09
N TYR A 57 -4.43 1.57 -35.67
CA TYR A 57 -5.85 1.88 -35.81
C TYR A 57 -6.63 1.30 -34.64
N PHE A 58 -7.46 2.16 -34.06
CA PHE A 58 -8.20 2.01 -32.81
C PHE A 58 -9.11 0.77 -32.68
N ASP A 59 -9.20 -0.11 -33.69
CA ASP A 59 -10.23 -1.15 -33.75
C ASP A 59 -9.73 -2.55 -34.14
N ASP A 60 -8.46 -2.79 -34.49
CA ASP A 60 -8.07 -4.12 -35.01
C ASP A 60 -6.90 -4.77 -34.25
N VAL A 61 -7.25 -5.68 -33.33
CA VAL A 61 -6.33 -6.63 -32.66
C VAL A 61 -6.04 -7.82 -33.59
N SER A 62 -6.49 -7.78 -34.84
CA SER A 62 -6.47 -8.88 -35.82
C SER A 62 -5.10 -9.49 -36.08
N ASP A 63 -4.03 -8.77 -35.76
CA ASP A 63 -2.64 -9.14 -36.01
C ASP A 63 -1.93 -9.81 -34.81
N ILE A 64 -2.56 -9.89 -33.63
CA ILE A 64 -1.99 -10.61 -32.47
C ILE A 64 -2.80 -11.90 -32.25
N ASN A 65 -2.10 -13.02 -32.05
CA ASN A 65 -2.74 -14.30 -31.73
C ASN A 65 -3.64 -14.14 -30.49
N LYS A 66 -4.96 -14.26 -30.70
CA LYS A 66 -5.97 -14.05 -29.65
C LYS A 66 -5.77 -15.01 -28.47
N GLU A 67 -5.32 -16.24 -28.72
CA GLU A 67 -5.05 -17.22 -27.66
C GLU A 67 -3.88 -16.78 -26.76
N GLU A 68 -2.82 -16.20 -27.34
CA GLU A 68 -1.68 -15.68 -26.57
C GLU A 68 -2.08 -14.45 -25.74
N LEU A 69 -2.91 -13.57 -26.31
CA LEU A 69 -3.38 -12.38 -25.62
C LEU A 69 -4.39 -12.69 -24.51
N ASP A 70 -5.29 -13.64 -24.74
CA ASP A 70 -6.22 -14.17 -23.73
C ASP A 70 -5.49 -14.84 -22.57
N ALA A 71 -4.42 -15.59 -22.87
CA ALA A 71 -3.54 -16.16 -21.86
C ALA A 71 -2.75 -15.09 -21.08
N ALA A 72 -2.36 -14.00 -21.75
CA ALA A 72 -1.66 -12.89 -21.13
C ALA A 72 -2.55 -12.07 -20.19
N CYS A 73 -3.84 -11.94 -20.48
CA CYS A 73 -4.82 -11.25 -19.64
C CYS A 73 -5.77 -12.25 -18.96
N PRO A 74 -5.34 -13.01 -17.93
CA PRO A 74 -6.19 -14.04 -17.34
C PRO A 74 -7.33 -13.45 -16.50
N VAL A 75 -8.44 -14.19 -16.43
CA VAL A 75 -9.54 -13.87 -15.50
C VAL A 75 -9.03 -13.92 -14.06
N SER A 76 -9.13 -12.80 -13.35
CA SER A 76 -8.65 -12.69 -11.97
C SER A 76 -9.69 -13.19 -10.96
N TRP A 77 -9.91 -14.50 -10.92
CA TRP A 77 -10.80 -15.14 -9.93
C TRP A 77 -10.54 -14.71 -8.47
N PRO A 78 -9.29 -14.51 -8.01
CA PRO A 78 -9.05 -14.02 -6.65
C PRO A 78 -9.67 -12.64 -6.40
N VAL A 79 -9.73 -11.75 -7.40
CA VAL A 79 -10.41 -10.45 -7.25
C VAL A 79 -11.90 -10.64 -7.00
N PHE A 80 -12.56 -11.51 -7.78
CA PHE A 80 -13.98 -11.82 -7.57
C PHE A 80 -14.24 -12.46 -6.20
N VAL A 81 -13.45 -13.48 -5.83
CA VAL A 81 -13.57 -14.16 -4.53
C VAL A 81 -13.35 -13.17 -3.38
N GLY A 82 -12.35 -12.28 -3.48
CA GLY A 82 -12.09 -11.31 -2.44
C GLY A 82 -13.21 -10.27 -2.29
N TRP A 83 -13.83 -9.83 -3.39
CA TRP A 83 -15.03 -9.00 -3.35
C TRP A 83 -16.24 -9.74 -2.76
N ALA A 84 -16.41 -11.02 -3.09
CA ALA A 84 -17.46 -11.85 -2.50
C ALA A 84 -17.29 -12.01 -0.98
N LEU A 85 -16.05 -12.21 -0.51
CA LEU A 85 -15.73 -12.24 0.92
C LEU A 85 -16.04 -10.91 1.62
N LEU A 86 -15.71 -9.78 0.99
CA LEU A 86 -16.10 -8.46 1.49
C LEU A 86 -17.61 -8.27 1.53
N GLY A 87 -18.33 -8.77 0.52
CA GLY A 87 -19.79 -8.78 0.51
C GLY A 87 -20.36 -9.61 1.66
N VAL A 88 -19.86 -10.83 1.88
CA VAL A 88 -20.29 -11.64 3.03
C VAL A 88 -19.98 -10.92 4.35
N ALA A 89 -18.83 -10.25 4.44
CA ALA A 89 -18.48 -9.46 5.62
C ALA A 89 -19.43 -8.27 5.85
N SER A 90 -20.01 -7.67 4.80
CA SER A 90 -20.97 -6.56 4.97
C SER A 90 -22.31 -7.01 5.53
N LEU A 91 -22.66 -8.29 5.37
CA LEU A 91 -23.87 -8.86 5.98
C LEU A 91 -23.74 -9.01 7.50
N ILE A 92 -22.52 -8.96 8.05
CA ILE A 92 -22.26 -9.09 9.47
C ILE A 92 -22.41 -7.70 10.14
N PRO A 93 -23.32 -7.53 11.12
CA PRO A 93 -23.48 -6.27 11.85
C PRO A 93 -22.21 -5.81 12.56
N HIS A 94 -22.06 -4.50 12.73
CA HIS A 94 -20.92 -3.91 13.44
C HIS A 94 -20.90 -4.19 14.94
N GLN A 95 -22.07 -4.42 15.55
CA GLN A 95 -22.25 -4.58 17.00
C GLN A 95 -22.36 -6.05 17.43
N MET A 96 -22.14 -7.02 16.54
CA MET A 96 -22.17 -8.43 16.94
C MET A 96 -21.07 -8.76 17.95
N GLY A 97 -21.49 -9.14 19.16
CA GLY A 97 -20.68 -10.02 20.01
C GLY A 97 -20.45 -11.37 19.31
N MET A 98 -19.58 -12.23 19.86
CA MET A 98 -19.27 -13.54 19.26
C MET A 98 -20.45 -14.55 19.23
N ASN A 99 -21.65 -14.15 19.67
CA ASN A 99 -22.84 -15.00 19.67
C ASN A 99 -23.59 -14.89 18.33
N PHE A 100 -23.56 -15.96 17.55
CA PHE A 100 -24.22 -16.09 16.24
C PHE A 100 -25.76 -16.01 16.26
N GLN A 101 -26.39 -15.84 17.43
CA GLN A 101 -27.85 -15.87 17.59
C GLN A 101 -28.55 -14.54 17.23
N GLU A 102 -27.81 -13.44 17.06
CA GLU A 102 -28.35 -12.10 16.73
C GLU A 102 -28.05 -11.70 15.27
N PHE A 103 -28.09 -12.64 14.32
CA PHE A 103 -27.90 -12.33 12.91
C PHE A 103 -29.13 -11.65 12.29
N GLU A 104 -29.17 -10.33 12.40
CA GLU A 104 -30.13 -9.48 11.69
C GLU A 104 -29.52 -8.92 10.41
N MET A 105 -30.06 -9.31 9.26
CA MET A 105 -29.68 -8.73 7.98
C MET A 105 -30.16 -7.28 7.91
N THR A 106 -29.22 -6.35 7.89
CA THR A 106 -29.53 -4.93 7.77
C THR A 106 -29.60 -4.50 6.30
N VAL A 107 -30.44 -3.51 5.98
CA VAL A 107 -30.53 -2.93 4.62
C VAL A 107 -29.17 -2.43 4.11
N PRO A 108 -28.35 -1.72 4.92
CA PRO A 108 -26.98 -1.36 4.53
C PRO A 108 -26.10 -2.58 4.25
N GLY A 109 -26.20 -3.65 5.05
CA GLY A 109 -25.41 -4.87 4.85
C GLY A 109 -25.75 -5.60 3.54
N LEU A 110 -27.04 -5.71 3.22
CA LEU A 110 -27.50 -6.30 1.96
C LEU A 110 -27.10 -5.45 0.75
N THR A 111 -27.21 -4.12 0.88
CA THR A 111 -26.78 -3.17 -0.16
C THR A 111 -25.28 -3.31 -0.41
N GLY A 112 -24.47 -3.38 0.65
CA GLY A 112 -23.04 -3.62 0.58
C GLY A 112 -22.71 -4.95 -0.10
N PHE A 113 -23.45 -6.02 0.19
CA PHE A 113 -23.25 -7.34 -0.41
C PHE A 113 -23.45 -7.28 -1.93
N VAL A 114 -24.58 -6.73 -2.38
CA VAL A 114 -24.91 -6.61 -3.80
C VAL A 114 -23.88 -5.73 -4.52
N CYS A 115 -23.47 -4.62 -3.92
CA CYS A 115 -22.45 -3.73 -4.49
C CYS A 115 -21.11 -4.45 -4.64
N CYS A 116 -20.65 -5.16 -3.62
CA CYS A 116 -19.39 -5.92 -3.66
C CYS A 116 -19.38 -6.97 -4.77
N ILE A 117 -20.43 -7.80 -4.87
CA ILE A 117 -20.56 -8.81 -5.93
C ILE A 117 -20.56 -8.15 -7.32
N THR A 118 -21.29 -7.06 -7.47
CA THR A 118 -21.38 -6.34 -8.76
C THR A 118 -20.06 -5.71 -9.16
N ILE A 119 -19.35 -5.05 -8.23
CA ILE A 119 -18.01 -4.50 -8.48
C ILE A 119 -17.05 -5.61 -8.87
N GLY A 120 -17.04 -6.72 -8.12
CA GLY A 120 -16.19 -7.88 -8.42
C GLY A 120 -16.45 -8.44 -9.81
N PHE A 121 -17.72 -8.58 -10.21
CA PHE A 121 -18.09 -9.05 -11.54
C PHE A 121 -17.61 -8.09 -12.64
N ILE A 122 -17.90 -6.79 -12.53
CA ILE A 122 -17.53 -5.77 -13.51
C ILE A 122 -16.01 -5.73 -13.72
N LEU A 123 -15.24 -5.75 -12.62
CA LEU A 123 -13.78 -5.66 -12.68
C LEU A 123 -13.13 -6.90 -13.29
N VAL A 124 -13.67 -8.09 -13.02
CA VAL A 124 -13.06 -9.35 -13.47
C VAL A 124 -13.40 -9.68 -14.92
N TRP A 125 -14.56 -9.22 -15.41
CA TRP A 125 -15.08 -9.64 -16.70
C TRP A 125 -15.20 -8.49 -17.71
N PRO A 126 -16.23 -7.60 -17.67
CA PRO A 126 -16.35 -6.50 -18.63
C PRO A 126 -15.09 -5.64 -18.78
N VAL A 127 -14.43 -5.28 -17.68
CA VAL A 127 -13.20 -4.47 -17.73
C VAL A 127 -12.06 -5.23 -18.41
N ARG A 128 -11.86 -6.51 -18.05
CA ARG A 128 -10.84 -7.37 -18.67
C ARG A 128 -11.05 -7.50 -20.18
N GLU A 129 -12.27 -7.81 -20.59
CA GLU A 129 -12.62 -7.97 -21.99
C GLU A 129 -12.38 -6.67 -22.77
N SER A 130 -12.72 -5.53 -22.16
CA SER A 130 -12.42 -4.21 -22.72
C SER A 130 -10.91 -3.96 -22.89
N TYR A 131 -10.07 -4.46 -21.99
CA TYR A 131 -8.60 -4.34 -22.10
C TYR A 131 -8.03 -5.21 -23.22
N ASN A 132 -8.56 -6.42 -23.35
CA ASN A 132 -8.14 -7.40 -24.34
C ASN A 132 -8.53 -6.97 -25.76
N GLU A 133 -9.78 -6.51 -25.92
CA GLU A 133 -10.31 -6.02 -27.19
C GLU A 133 -9.94 -4.56 -27.47
N ARG A 134 -9.22 -3.90 -26.55
CA ARG A 134 -8.82 -2.48 -26.61
C ARG A 134 -9.99 -1.50 -26.78
N GLN A 135 -11.18 -1.87 -26.31
CA GLN A 135 -12.38 -1.04 -26.38
C GLN A 135 -12.37 0.05 -25.28
N PHE A 136 -11.62 1.12 -25.51
CA PHE A 136 -11.44 2.20 -24.52
C PHE A 136 -12.76 2.79 -24.00
N ARG A 137 -13.74 3.03 -24.90
CA ARG A 137 -15.04 3.59 -24.49
C ARG A 137 -15.82 2.66 -23.57
N PHE A 138 -15.83 1.36 -23.89
CA PHE A 138 -16.52 0.35 -23.08
C PHE A 138 -15.82 0.15 -21.73
N MET A 139 -14.48 0.18 -21.72
CA MET A 139 -13.69 0.16 -20.48
C MET A 139 -14.07 1.33 -19.54
N VAL A 140 -14.13 2.55 -20.07
CA VAL A 140 -14.48 3.74 -19.28
C VAL A 140 -15.90 3.63 -18.72
N GLN A 141 -16.87 3.16 -19.51
CA GLN A 141 -18.25 2.93 -19.05
C GLN A 141 -18.30 1.91 -17.92
N ASN A 142 -17.60 0.78 -18.05
CA ASN A 142 -17.53 -0.24 -17.01
C ASN A 142 -16.87 0.28 -15.72
N TYR A 143 -15.81 1.08 -15.82
CA TYR A 143 -15.22 1.74 -14.65
C TYR A 143 -16.15 2.76 -14.01
N GLN A 144 -16.92 3.52 -14.79
CA GLN A 144 -17.95 4.43 -14.27
C GLN A 144 -19.04 3.67 -13.51
N MET A 145 -19.52 2.55 -14.07
CA MET A 145 -20.48 1.67 -13.39
C MET A 145 -19.91 1.12 -12.09
N ALA A 146 -18.70 0.55 -12.11
CA ALA A 146 -18.04 0.06 -10.90
C ALA A 146 -17.85 1.17 -9.85
N SER A 147 -17.52 2.39 -10.30
CA SER A 147 -17.38 3.55 -9.41
C SER A 147 -18.72 3.97 -8.79
N ALA A 148 -19.81 3.91 -9.55
CA ALA A 148 -21.15 4.17 -9.02
C ALA A 148 -21.53 3.17 -7.92
N PHE A 149 -21.31 1.88 -8.14
CA PHE A 149 -21.52 0.86 -7.11
C PHE A 149 -20.57 1.04 -5.91
N ALA A 150 -19.33 1.48 -6.14
CA ALA A 150 -18.40 1.81 -5.06
C ALA A 150 -18.89 2.98 -4.20
N VAL A 151 -19.49 4.01 -4.81
CA VAL A 151 -20.13 5.13 -4.08
C VAL A 151 -21.31 4.64 -3.25
N VAL A 152 -22.16 3.78 -3.80
CA VAL A 152 -23.28 3.18 -3.06
C VAL A 152 -22.78 2.32 -1.91
N LEU A 153 -21.73 1.52 -2.13
CA LEU A 153 -21.06 0.73 -1.08
C LEU A 153 -20.53 1.64 0.03
N LEU A 154 -19.81 2.73 -0.31
CA LEU A 154 -19.32 3.70 0.66
C LEU A 154 -20.47 4.32 1.46
N GLY A 155 -21.57 4.69 0.80
CA GLY A 155 -22.78 5.15 1.47
C GLY A 155 -23.32 4.13 2.47
N SER A 156 -23.38 2.85 2.08
CA SER A 156 -23.83 1.77 2.96
C SER A 156 -22.90 1.59 4.18
N ILE A 157 -21.58 1.71 3.99
CA ILE A 157 -20.59 1.63 5.07
C ILE A 157 -20.79 2.79 6.04
N VAL A 158 -20.90 4.02 5.53
CA VAL A 158 -21.12 5.23 6.34
C VAL A 158 -22.40 5.12 7.15
N VAL A 159 -23.51 4.69 6.54
CA VAL A 159 -24.80 4.49 7.23
C VAL A 159 -24.72 3.38 8.27
N SER A 160 -24.04 2.28 7.96
CA SER A 160 -23.89 1.15 8.90
C SER A 160 -23.01 1.48 10.10
N ASN A 161 -22.11 2.47 9.97
CA ASN A 161 -21.04 2.75 10.91
C ASN A 161 -21.02 4.19 11.40
N LEU A 162 -22.17 4.86 11.56
CA LEU A 162 -22.24 6.30 11.87
C LEU A 162 -21.42 6.75 13.09
N GLN A 163 -21.15 5.85 14.03
CA GLN A 163 -20.35 6.12 15.24
C GLN A 163 -18.85 5.79 15.08
N GLY A 164 -18.47 5.06 14.03
CA GLY A 164 -17.08 4.70 13.74
C GLY A 164 -16.34 5.74 12.89
N PRO A 165 -15.10 5.45 12.46
CA PRO A 165 -14.27 6.36 11.67
C PRO A 165 -14.71 6.41 10.19
N VAL A 166 -15.96 6.81 9.94
CA VAL A 166 -16.65 6.74 8.63
C VAL A 166 -15.90 7.40 7.49
N TRP A 167 -15.14 8.46 7.77
CA TRP A 167 -14.38 9.21 6.76
C TRP A 167 -13.15 8.45 6.24
N MET A 168 -12.68 7.42 6.95
CA MET A 168 -11.54 6.61 6.51
C MET A 168 -11.88 5.74 5.30
N ALA A 169 -13.13 5.25 5.18
CA ALA A 169 -13.54 4.45 4.04
C ALA A 169 -13.53 5.23 2.71
N PRO A 170 -14.16 6.42 2.62
CA PRO A 170 -14.05 7.29 1.44
C PRO A 170 -12.62 7.72 1.14
N LEU A 171 -11.83 8.08 2.15
CA LEU A 171 -10.42 8.43 1.96
C LEU A 171 -9.61 7.25 1.40
N GLY A 172 -9.84 6.05 1.93
CA GLY A 172 -9.23 4.81 1.43
C GLY A 172 -9.59 4.52 -0.02
N ALA A 173 -10.86 4.68 -0.39
CA ALA A 173 -11.32 4.53 -1.77
C ALA A 173 -10.65 5.54 -2.73
N LEU A 174 -10.48 6.80 -2.31
CA LEU A 174 -9.76 7.81 -3.10
C LEU A 174 -8.28 7.43 -3.29
N CYS A 175 -7.63 6.89 -2.26
CA CYS A 175 -6.27 6.37 -2.36
C CYS A 175 -6.18 5.19 -3.34
N ILE A 176 -7.10 4.23 -3.27
CA ILE A 176 -7.17 3.08 -4.20
C ILE A 176 -7.35 3.56 -5.64
N ALA A 177 -8.31 4.46 -5.89
CA ALA A 177 -8.55 5.01 -7.22
C ALA A 177 -7.34 5.77 -7.76
N SER A 178 -6.72 6.61 -6.93
CA SER A 178 -5.50 7.35 -7.30
C SER A 178 -4.33 6.42 -7.59
N ALA A 179 -4.19 5.32 -6.85
CA ALA A 179 -3.18 4.30 -7.09
C ALA A 179 -3.40 3.59 -8.42
N MET A 180 -4.64 3.15 -8.69
CA MET A 180 -5.00 2.50 -9.96
C MET A 180 -4.79 3.42 -11.16
N TYR A 181 -5.14 4.70 -11.05
CA TYR A 181 -4.85 5.68 -12.09
C TYR A 181 -3.35 5.80 -12.37
N ARG A 182 -2.51 5.86 -11.32
CA ARG A 182 -1.05 5.92 -11.48
C ARG A 182 -0.49 4.66 -12.12
N PHE A 183 -0.98 3.49 -11.73
CA PHE A 183 -0.58 2.23 -12.35
C PHE A 183 -0.96 2.19 -13.82
N TRP A 184 -2.19 2.53 -14.17
CA TRP A 184 -2.67 2.54 -15.54
C TRP A 184 -1.85 3.45 -16.45
N LYS A 185 -1.48 4.64 -15.96
CA LYS A 185 -0.67 5.61 -16.73
C LYS A 185 0.78 5.15 -16.94
N ASN A 186 1.38 4.51 -15.94
CA ASN A 186 2.83 4.33 -15.87
C ASN A 186 3.32 2.91 -16.15
N ARG A 187 2.44 1.91 -16.25
CA ARG A 187 2.80 0.49 -16.48
C ARG A 187 3.10 0.18 -17.95
N LYS A 188 3.61 -1.04 -18.20
CA LYS A 188 3.92 -1.54 -19.56
C LYS A 188 2.66 -1.71 -20.42
N MET A 189 1.66 -2.42 -19.93
CA MET A 189 0.41 -2.69 -20.67
C MET A 189 -0.75 -1.84 -20.14
N GLY A 190 -0.56 -0.51 -20.17
CA GLY A 190 -1.49 0.46 -19.59
C GLY A 190 -2.17 1.36 -20.61
N GLU A 191 -2.10 2.67 -20.39
CA GLU A 191 -2.65 3.68 -21.29
C GLU A 191 -2.09 3.56 -22.72
N SER A 192 -0.78 3.27 -22.87
CA SER A 192 -0.16 3.10 -24.19
C SER A 192 -0.73 1.92 -24.97
N TRP A 193 -1.05 0.81 -24.27
CA TRP A 193 -1.66 -0.35 -24.87
C TRP A 193 -3.06 -0.03 -25.38
N MET A 194 -3.87 0.64 -24.55
CA MET A 194 -5.25 1.00 -24.89
C MET A 194 -5.34 2.05 -26.00
N ARG A 195 -4.39 2.98 -26.09
CA ARG A 195 -4.46 4.08 -27.08
C ARG A 195 -3.70 3.79 -28.36
N ASN A 196 -2.56 3.11 -28.25
CA ASN A 196 -1.60 3.00 -29.34
C ASN A 196 -1.32 1.54 -29.72
N GLY A 197 -1.97 0.57 -29.06
CA GLY A 197 -1.78 -0.85 -29.33
C GLY A 197 -0.38 -1.38 -29.02
N ARG A 198 0.43 -0.63 -28.25
CA ARG A 198 1.85 -0.95 -27.98
C ARG A 198 2.24 -0.84 -26.51
N PRO A 199 3.18 -1.66 -26.02
CA PRO A 199 3.73 -1.52 -24.68
C PRO A 199 4.39 -0.17 -24.43
N ASN A 200 4.37 0.26 -23.18
CA ASN A 200 5.13 1.41 -22.72
C ASN A 200 6.56 1.01 -22.35
N TRP A 201 7.51 1.35 -23.21
CA TRP A 201 8.94 1.09 -22.98
C TRP A 201 9.57 2.05 -21.96
N SER A 202 8.99 3.23 -21.76
CA SER A 202 9.39 4.22 -20.74
C SER A 202 8.50 4.18 -19.49
N HIS A 203 8.07 2.98 -19.09
CA HIS A 203 7.26 2.78 -17.89
C HIS A 203 7.99 3.24 -16.62
N VAL A 204 7.23 3.79 -15.67
CA VAL A 204 7.76 4.29 -14.39
C VAL A 204 7.44 3.29 -13.29
N VAL A 205 8.50 2.69 -12.75
CA VAL A 205 8.41 1.59 -11.77
C VAL A 205 8.13 2.16 -10.37
N CYS A 206 8.86 3.20 -9.97
CA CYS A 206 8.68 3.88 -8.70
C CYS A 206 7.74 5.08 -8.83
N ASN A 207 6.43 4.83 -8.89
CA ASN A 207 5.40 5.87 -9.04
C ASN A 207 4.56 6.13 -7.77
N GLY A 208 4.85 5.41 -6.67
CA GLY A 208 4.11 5.47 -5.40
C GLY A 208 2.74 4.79 -5.41
N GLY A 209 2.30 4.24 -6.54
CA GLY A 209 1.02 3.56 -6.69
C GLY A 209 0.87 2.39 -5.72
N GLY A 210 1.88 1.53 -5.58
CA GLY A 210 1.82 0.38 -4.66
C GLY A 210 1.66 0.76 -3.19
N ASN A 211 2.36 1.81 -2.76
CA ASN A 211 2.24 2.33 -1.40
C ASN A 211 0.86 2.96 -1.15
N LEU A 212 0.37 3.76 -2.10
CA LEU A 212 -0.94 4.38 -2.01
C LEU A 212 -2.08 3.34 -2.08
N PHE A 213 -1.88 2.25 -2.82
CA PHE A 213 -2.82 1.14 -2.92
C PHE A 213 -2.96 0.41 -1.59
N MET A 214 -1.85 0.04 -0.95
CA MET A 214 -1.89 -0.59 0.38
C MET A 214 -2.48 0.32 1.45
N LEU A 215 -2.09 1.59 1.43
CA LEU A 215 -2.66 2.59 2.32
C LEU A 215 -4.18 2.71 2.13
N GLY A 216 -4.62 2.79 0.87
CA GLY A 216 -6.02 2.92 0.55
C GLY A 216 -6.85 1.73 1.05
N TRP A 217 -6.37 0.51 0.85
CA TRP A 217 -7.03 -0.69 1.38
C TRP A 217 -7.03 -0.75 2.91
N PHE A 218 -5.95 -0.31 3.55
CA PHE A 218 -5.90 -0.23 5.00
C PHE A 218 -6.93 0.77 5.55
N LEU A 219 -6.99 2.00 5.02
CA LEU A 219 -7.97 3.01 5.43
C LEU A 219 -9.41 2.57 5.13
N PHE A 220 -9.62 1.91 3.98
CA PHE A 220 -10.90 1.32 3.64
C PHE A 220 -11.31 0.27 4.69
N TRP A 221 -10.39 -0.61 5.07
CA TRP A 221 -10.64 -1.63 6.10
C TRP A 221 -10.95 -1.02 7.47
N LEU A 222 -10.25 0.05 7.85
CA LEU A 222 -10.52 0.80 9.09
C LEU A 222 -11.96 1.36 9.09
N GLY A 223 -12.39 2.02 8.01
CA GLY A 223 -13.75 2.53 7.91
C GLY A 223 -14.81 1.44 7.79
N PHE A 224 -14.47 0.31 7.16
CA PHE A 224 -15.36 -0.84 6.95
C PHE A 224 -15.57 -1.69 8.20
N SER A 225 -14.60 -1.73 9.12
CA SER A 225 -14.58 -2.66 10.27
C SER A 225 -14.43 -1.96 11.64
N GLY A 226 -14.03 -0.69 11.67
CA GLY A 226 -13.87 0.07 12.91
C GLY A 226 -15.19 0.37 13.58
N ILE A 227 -15.17 0.49 14.90
CA ILE A 227 -16.32 0.86 15.72
C ILE A 227 -15.92 1.96 16.71
N ASP A 228 -16.90 2.60 17.34
CA ASP A 228 -16.67 3.58 18.40
C ASP A 228 -16.03 2.91 19.62
N GLY A 229 -14.98 3.53 20.16
CA GLY A 229 -14.25 3.06 21.33
C GLY A 229 -14.91 3.43 22.67
N HIS A 230 -15.98 4.24 22.64
CA HIS A 230 -16.67 4.73 23.84
C HIS A 230 -17.74 3.80 24.41
N ASP A 231 -18.15 2.74 23.68
CA ASP A 231 -19.13 1.77 24.19
C ASP A 231 -18.51 0.83 25.23
N GLU A 232 -19.08 0.79 26.45
CA GLU A 232 -18.62 -0.06 27.56
C GLU A 232 -18.59 -1.56 27.20
N TRP A 233 -19.48 -2.00 26.29
CA TRP A 233 -19.53 -3.37 25.76
C TRP A 233 -18.26 -3.77 24.98
N THR A 234 -17.61 -2.80 24.34
CA THR A 234 -16.38 -2.95 23.55
C THR A 234 -15.16 -3.23 24.42
N TYR A 235 -15.23 -2.94 25.72
CA TYR A 235 -14.09 -3.13 26.62
C TYR A 235 -14.01 -4.58 27.15
N PHE A 236 -15.14 -5.24 27.37
CA PHE A 236 -15.20 -6.54 28.05
C PHE A 236 -15.07 -7.76 27.13
N HIS A 237 -15.34 -7.62 25.83
CA HIS A 237 -15.35 -8.74 24.88
C HIS A 237 -14.14 -8.80 23.92
N VAL A 238 -13.10 -8.00 24.16
CA VAL A 238 -12.06 -7.78 23.14
C VAL A 238 -10.68 -8.16 23.67
N HIS A 239 -10.12 -9.20 23.08
CA HIS A 239 -8.79 -9.69 23.46
C HIS A 239 -7.64 -8.84 22.87
N THR A 240 -7.87 -8.02 21.83
CA THR A 240 -6.90 -7.03 21.30
C THR A 240 -7.58 -5.91 20.48
N PRO A 241 -8.02 -4.78 21.07
CA PRO A 241 -8.50 -3.64 20.26
C PRO A 241 -7.34 -2.96 19.53
N LEU A 242 -7.57 -2.49 18.30
CA LEU A 242 -6.70 -1.48 17.67
C LEU A 242 -7.10 -0.10 18.20
N TYR A 243 -6.32 0.46 19.13
CA TYR A 243 -6.63 1.74 19.76
C TYR A 243 -6.16 2.91 18.89
N MET A 244 -7.07 3.71 18.33
CA MET A 244 -6.69 4.98 17.68
C MET A 244 -6.59 6.09 18.74
N ASN A 245 -5.46 6.15 19.44
CA ASN A 245 -5.13 7.21 20.40
C ASN A 245 -4.12 8.22 19.78
N VAL A 246 -3.82 9.33 20.49
CA VAL A 246 -2.85 10.35 20.03
C VAL A 246 -1.50 9.72 19.65
N ARG A 247 -1.08 8.69 20.40
CA ARG A 247 0.11 7.89 20.09
C ARG A 247 0.02 7.20 18.73
N ALA A 248 -1.06 6.49 18.47
CA ALA A 248 -1.29 5.81 17.20
C ALA A 248 -1.33 6.80 16.04
N ILE A 249 -1.93 7.98 16.24
CA ILE A 249 -1.98 9.05 15.24
C ILE A 249 -0.58 9.57 14.94
N LEU A 250 0.22 9.90 15.95
CA LEU A 250 1.60 10.36 15.77
C LEU A 250 2.48 9.30 15.08
N ALA A 251 2.34 8.04 15.49
CA ALA A 251 3.05 6.92 14.88
C ALA A 251 2.64 6.76 13.41
N ALA A 252 1.33 6.77 13.11
CA ALA A 252 0.82 6.67 11.75
C ALA A 252 1.28 7.84 10.87
N LEU A 253 1.20 9.08 11.36
CA LEU A 253 1.71 10.26 10.65
C LEU A 253 3.21 10.14 10.33
N GLY A 254 4.02 9.73 11.32
CA GLY A 254 5.43 9.47 11.13
C GLY A 254 5.69 8.43 10.04
N CYS A 255 5.00 7.29 10.12
CA CYS A 255 5.07 6.23 9.10
C CYS A 255 4.67 6.71 7.71
N PHE A 256 3.59 7.50 7.59
CA PHE A 256 3.14 8.02 6.29
C PHE A 256 4.12 9.01 5.68
N ILE A 257 4.72 9.88 6.49
CA ILE A 257 5.77 10.77 6.03
C ILE A 257 6.96 9.96 5.52
N ILE A 258 7.39 8.92 6.25
CA ILE A 258 8.51 8.06 5.83
C ILE A 258 8.21 7.36 4.50
N VAL A 259 7.02 6.77 4.34
CA VAL A 259 6.61 6.10 3.10
C VAL A 259 6.54 7.10 1.94
N ALA A 260 5.91 8.25 2.14
CA ALA A 260 5.77 9.28 1.09
C ALA A 260 7.13 9.81 0.63
N LEU A 261 8.03 10.12 1.57
CA LEU A 261 9.38 10.59 1.23
C LEU A 261 10.18 9.49 0.52
N THR A 262 10.03 8.22 0.93
CA THR A 262 10.67 7.09 0.26
C THR A 262 10.27 7.00 -1.21
N VAL A 263 8.98 7.14 -1.51
CA VAL A 263 8.47 7.21 -2.90
C VAL A 263 9.10 8.36 -3.68
N VAL A 264 9.18 9.54 -3.08
CA VAL A 264 9.76 10.72 -3.75
C VAL A 264 11.23 10.47 -4.08
N VAL A 265 12.02 9.96 -3.12
CA VAL A 265 13.43 9.63 -3.39
C VAL A 265 13.54 8.58 -4.48
N GLU A 266 12.74 7.53 -4.41
CA GLU A 266 12.77 6.45 -5.40
C GLU A 266 12.45 6.97 -6.80
N HIS A 267 11.39 7.76 -6.94
CA HIS A 267 11.01 8.38 -8.22
C HIS A 267 12.13 9.26 -8.78
N MET A 268 12.67 10.16 -7.96
CA MET A 268 13.74 11.08 -8.38
C MET A 268 15.04 10.35 -8.73
N THR A 269 15.31 9.20 -8.09
CA THR A 269 16.53 8.43 -8.32
C THR A 269 16.44 7.49 -9.52
N ASP A 270 15.24 6.99 -9.86
CA ASP A 270 15.02 6.07 -10.98
C ASP A 270 14.99 6.81 -12.34
N GLU A 271 14.53 8.07 -12.36
CA GLU A 271 14.30 8.86 -13.58
C GLU A 271 15.38 9.93 -13.85
N HIS A 272 16.54 9.88 -13.19
CA HIS A 272 17.51 10.97 -13.14
C HIS A 272 18.16 11.34 -14.51
N ASP A 273 18.19 10.45 -15.50
CA ASP A 273 18.87 10.71 -16.78
C ASP A 273 18.02 11.48 -17.81
N ASP A 274 16.69 11.35 -17.79
CA ASP A 274 15.82 12.10 -18.72
C ASP A 274 15.62 13.57 -18.28
N VAL A 275 16.02 13.91 -17.05
CA VAL A 275 15.85 15.24 -16.45
C VAL A 275 17.14 16.07 -16.50
N LEU A 276 18.21 15.57 -17.14
CA LEU A 276 19.48 16.30 -17.30
C LEU A 276 19.38 17.57 -18.15
N GLU A 277 18.30 17.75 -18.92
CA GLU A 277 18.02 19.01 -19.63
C GLU A 277 17.19 20.01 -18.82
N ALA A 278 16.66 19.62 -17.66
CA ALA A 278 15.95 20.55 -16.79
C ALA A 278 16.92 21.26 -15.83
N PRO A 279 16.82 22.60 -15.66
CA PRO A 279 17.67 23.39 -14.76
C PRO A 279 17.58 22.97 -13.27
N VAL A 280 16.64 22.07 -12.96
CA VAL A 280 16.37 21.50 -11.64
C VAL A 280 17.46 20.51 -11.21
N GLY A 281 18.03 19.70 -12.12
CA GLY A 281 18.95 18.61 -11.75
C GLY A 281 20.28 19.06 -11.12
N ARG A 282 20.81 20.23 -11.52
CA ARG A 282 22.11 20.75 -11.04
C ARG A 282 22.01 21.68 -9.83
N HIS A 283 20.86 22.31 -9.61
CA HIS A 283 20.65 23.27 -8.52
C HIS A 283 19.75 22.74 -7.39
N CYS A 284 18.87 21.78 -7.67
CA CYS A 284 18.07 21.14 -6.62
C CYS A 284 18.81 20.05 -5.85
N GLY A 285 19.94 19.51 -6.32
CA GLY A 285 20.66 18.43 -5.63
C GLY A 285 20.91 18.71 -4.13
N ARG A 286 21.39 19.90 -3.76
CA ARG A 286 21.63 20.27 -2.35
C ARG A 286 20.37 20.68 -1.57
N PHE A 287 19.41 21.35 -2.22
CA PHE A 287 18.16 21.77 -1.58
C PHE A 287 17.23 20.57 -1.32
N THR A 288 17.17 19.65 -2.27
CA THR A 288 16.46 18.37 -2.19
C THR A 288 17.13 17.43 -1.19
N GLU A 289 18.47 17.39 -1.12
CA GLU A 289 19.21 16.69 -0.04
C GLU A 289 18.81 17.18 1.36
N LEU A 290 18.78 18.50 1.56
CA LEU A 290 18.41 19.09 2.84
C LEU A 290 16.94 18.84 3.17
N PHE A 291 16.04 19.09 2.23
CA PHE A 291 14.60 18.91 2.41
C PHE A 291 14.24 17.48 2.74
N LEU A 292 14.80 16.50 2.01
CA LEU A 292 14.54 15.09 2.26
C LEU A 292 15.16 14.61 3.58
N SER A 293 16.37 15.07 3.91
CA SER A 293 16.99 14.74 5.20
C SER A 293 16.16 15.26 6.37
N ILE A 294 15.73 16.53 6.32
CA ILE A 294 14.84 17.11 7.33
C ILE A 294 13.51 16.36 7.36
N GLY A 295 12.92 16.07 6.20
CA GLY A 295 11.66 15.34 6.10
C GLY A 295 11.72 13.96 6.76
N PHE A 296 12.78 13.17 6.47
CA PHE A 296 12.96 11.87 7.12
C PHE A 296 13.21 12.02 8.62
N MET A 297 14.02 13.00 9.04
CA MET A 297 14.22 13.28 10.47
C MET A 297 12.89 13.61 11.16
N VAL A 298 12.00 14.38 10.52
CA VAL A 298 10.66 14.70 11.04
C VAL A 298 9.78 13.45 11.10
N GLY A 299 9.71 12.65 10.03
CA GLY A 299 8.89 11.44 10.01
C GLY A 299 9.31 10.42 11.08
N PHE A 300 10.61 10.12 11.15
CA PHE A 300 11.18 9.23 12.17
C PHE A 300 11.10 9.84 13.58
N GLY A 301 11.27 11.16 13.70
CA GLY A 301 11.14 11.89 14.97
C GLY A 301 9.71 11.86 15.50
N LEU A 302 8.70 12.03 14.66
CA LEU A 302 7.29 11.89 15.03
C LEU A 302 6.95 10.46 15.46
N TYR A 303 7.47 9.46 14.73
CA TYR A 303 7.31 8.06 15.12
C TYR A 303 7.97 7.76 16.48
N GLY A 304 9.16 8.32 16.75
CA GLY A 304 9.81 8.24 18.05
C GLY A 304 9.05 8.98 19.15
N ALA A 305 8.56 10.19 18.86
CA ALA A 305 7.77 11.01 19.78
C ALA A 305 6.47 10.32 20.21
N ALA A 306 5.91 9.46 19.36
CA ALA A 306 4.75 8.64 19.72
C ALA A 306 5.00 7.76 20.95
N SER A 307 6.25 7.36 21.23
CA SER A 307 6.59 6.54 22.42
C SER A 307 6.38 7.25 23.76
N TYR A 308 6.25 8.60 23.78
CA TYR A 308 6.04 9.37 25.00
C TYR A 308 4.62 9.32 25.57
N PHE A 309 3.70 8.61 24.94
CA PHE A 309 2.28 8.61 25.34
C PHE A 309 1.80 7.19 25.71
N PRO A 310 1.31 6.91 26.93
CA PRO A 310 1.47 7.67 28.17
C PRO A 310 2.82 7.34 28.82
N SER A 311 3.74 8.30 28.91
CA SER A 311 5.02 8.13 29.60
C SER A 311 4.87 8.57 31.07
N GLU A 312 4.75 7.61 31.98
CA GLU A 312 4.47 7.91 33.40
C GLU A 312 5.71 7.82 34.32
N SER A 313 6.82 7.22 33.89
CA SER A 313 8.01 7.04 34.73
C SER A 313 9.28 7.69 34.15
N ASN A 314 10.17 8.19 35.02
CA ASN A 314 11.43 8.82 34.64
C ASN A 314 12.34 7.91 33.81
N MET A 315 12.37 6.61 34.12
CA MET A 315 13.13 5.62 33.33
C MET A 315 12.59 5.53 31.90
N ARG A 316 11.26 5.57 31.71
CA ARG A 316 10.63 5.51 30.40
C ARG A 316 10.90 6.76 29.57
N ILE A 317 10.94 7.95 30.20
CA ILE A 317 11.34 9.19 29.54
C ILE A 317 12.77 9.08 28.96
N ILE A 318 13.70 8.50 29.70
CA ILE A 318 15.09 8.30 29.24
C ILE A 318 15.12 7.36 28.02
N TRP A 319 14.45 6.20 28.11
CA TRP A 319 14.39 5.23 26.99
C TRP A 319 13.69 5.81 25.75
N ASN A 320 12.60 6.54 25.91
CA ASN A 320 11.88 7.22 24.82
C ASN A 320 12.75 8.28 24.14
N THR A 321 13.57 8.99 24.93
CA THR A 321 14.52 9.98 24.42
C THR A 321 15.62 9.31 23.60
N MET A 322 16.19 8.22 24.11
CA MET A 322 17.17 7.42 23.36
C MET A 322 16.58 6.90 22.04
N LEU A 323 15.38 6.32 22.08
CA LEU A 323 14.66 5.84 20.89
C LEU A 323 14.47 6.95 19.86
N THR A 324 13.98 8.11 20.29
CA THR A 324 13.71 9.26 19.42
C THR A 324 15.00 9.78 18.78
N VAL A 325 16.09 9.89 19.54
CA VAL A 325 17.40 10.30 19.00
C VAL A 325 17.91 9.29 17.98
N VAL A 326 17.82 8.00 18.26
CA VAL A 326 18.23 6.93 17.32
C VAL A 326 17.42 7.00 16.02
N LEU A 327 16.10 7.20 16.11
CA LEU A 327 15.23 7.31 14.94
C LEU A 327 15.51 8.59 14.13
N ILE A 328 15.75 9.74 14.78
CA ILE A 328 16.15 10.97 14.09
C ILE A 328 17.49 10.77 13.36
N MET A 329 18.46 10.12 14.01
CA MET A 329 19.75 9.80 13.40
C MET A 329 19.58 8.84 12.21
N GLN A 330 18.66 7.87 12.30
CA GLN A 330 18.27 7.01 11.18
C GLN A 330 17.65 7.82 10.05
N GLY A 331 16.73 8.75 10.33
CA GLY A 331 16.13 9.62 9.32
C GLY A 331 17.16 10.47 8.59
N ARG A 332 18.14 11.03 9.31
CA ARG A 332 19.27 11.75 8.72
C ARG A 332 20.14 10.84 7.85
N ALA A 333 20.45 9.64 8.33
CA ALA A 333 21.23 8.66 7.57
C ALA A 333 20.50 8.26 6.27
N TYR A 334 19.19 8.03 6.35
CA TYR A 334 18.35 7.70 5.20
C TYR A 334 18.34 8.84 4.17
N GLY A 335 18.08 10.08 4.60
CA GLY A 335 18.08 11.23 3.70
C GLY A 335 19.43 11.50 3.02
N LEU A 336 20.55 11.36 3.74
CA LEU A 336 21.88 11.70 3.22
C LEU A 336 22.59 10.55 2.50
N LEU A 337 22.60 9.34 3.07
CA LEU A 337 23.38 8.22 2.54
C LEU A 337 22.68 7.56 1.36
N TYR A 338 21.35 7.44 1.39
CA TYR A 338 20.57 6.84 0.31
C TYR A 338 20.77 7.63 -0.99
N GLN A 339 20.62 8.96 -0.91
CA GLN A 339 20.73 9.85 -2.06
C GLN A 339 22.14 9.95 -2.64
N LYS A 340 23.16 9.74 -1.80
CA LYS A 340 24.55 9.75 -2.25
C LYS A 340 25.03 8.40 -2.75
N ALA A 341 24.37 7.31 -2.37
CA ALA A 341 24.76 5.96 -2.80
C ALA A 341 24.38 5.71 -4.26
N ILE A 342 23.17 6.11 -4.69
CA ILE A 342 22.64 5.76 -6.01
C ILE A 342 23.38 6.46 -7.15
N PRO A 343 23.54 7.81 -7.17
CA PRO A 343 24.23 8.49 -8.27
C PRO A 343 25.71 8.13 -8.38
N ASN A 344 26.33 7.70 -7.27
CA ASN A 344 27.75 7.35 -7.23
C ASN A 344 28.01 5.83 -7.37
N HIS A 345 26.96 5.02 -7.59
CA HIS A 345 27.07 3.57 -7.65
C HIS A 345 27.85 2.97 -6.46
N ASP A 346 27.57 3.46 -5.24
CA ASP A 346 28.36 3.16 -4.05
C ASP A 346 27.63 2.12 -3.17
N ALA A 347 27.78 0.84 -3.55
CA ALA A 347 27.28 -0.30 -2.78
C ALA A 347 27.82 -0.34 -1.33
N ASN A 348 29.01 0.23 -1.06
CA ASN A 348 29.57 0.29 0.29
C ASN A 348 28.85 1.29 1.18
N ARG A 349 28.47 2.47 0.66
CA ARG A 349 27.60 3.42 1.38
C ARG A 349 26.22 2.83 1.61
N TRP A 350 25.68 2.11 0.63
CA TRP A 350 24.42 1.39 0.76
C TRP A 350 24.46 0.37 1.91
N SER A 351 25.49 -0.47 1.94
CA SER A 351 25.71 -1.47 3.00
C SER A 351 25.83 -0.84 4.39
N ARG A 352 26.48 0.33 4.52
CA ARG A 352 26.55 1.08 5.79
C ARG A 352 25.18 1.57 6.24
N LEU A 353 24.37 2.12 5.33
CA LEU A 353 23.00 2.54 5.63
C LEU A 353 22.17 1.35 6.15
N GLY A 354 22.26 0.20 5.47
CA GLY A 354 21.57 -1.03 5.88
C GLY A 354 21.93 -1.46 7.31
N ARG A 355 23.20 -1.36 7.71
CA ARG A 355 23.63 -1.65 9.10
C ARG A 355 23.03 -0.68 10.12
N ILE A 356 23.00 0.62 9.81
CA ILE A 356 22.41 1.64 10.68
C ILE A 356 20.91 1.37 10.89
N ILE A 357 20.19 1.04 9.81
CA ILE A 357 18.77 0.69 9.83
C ILE A 357 18.53 -0.55 10.69
N LEU A 358 19.34 -1.61 10.51
CA LEU A 358 19.21 -2.84 11.27
C LEU A 358 19.43 -2.61 12.78
N CYS A 359 20.44 -1.81 13.16
CA CYS A 359 20.67 -1.44 14.55
C CYS A 359 19.50 -0.65 15.15
N ALA A 360 18.94 0.31 14.41
CA ALA A 360 17.81 1.11 14.88
C ALA A 360 16.54 0.28 15.04
N PHE A 361 16.25 -0.62 14.09
CA PHE A 361 15.13 -1.55 14.21
C PHE A 361 15.34 -2.59 15.31
N GLY A 362 16.56 -3.08 15.51
CA GLY A 362 16.90 -3.94 16.66
C GLY A 362 16.64 -3.24 18.00
N PHE A 363 17.01 -1.96 18.11
CA PHE A 363 16.70 -1.15 19.29
C PHE A 363 15.21 -0.92 19.47
N LEU A 364 14.46 -0.73 18.38
CA LEU A 364 13.00 -0.60 18.40
C LEU A 364 12.30 -1.86 18.95
N VAL A 365 12.76 -3.05 18.56
CA VAL A 365 12.25 -4.34 19.07
C VAL A 365 12.54 -4.48 20.56
N LEU A 366 13.77 -4.18 20.97
CA LEU A 366 14.17 -4.22 22.38
C LEU A 366 13.36 -3.24 23.23
N PHE A 367 13.06 -2.06 22.69
CA PHE A 367 12.21 -1.07 23.36
C PHE A 367 10.78 -1.62 23.55
N GLN A 368 10.21 -2.28 22.54
CA GLN A 368 8.86 -2.84 22.63
C GLN A 368 8.75 -4.09 23.49
N PHE A 369 9.85 -4.83 23.68
CA PHE A 369 9.93 -5.97 24.59
C PHE A 369 9.47 -5.61 26.02
N PHE A 370 9.75 -4.39 26.49
CA PHE A 370 9.37 -3.93 27.82
C PHE A 370 7.86 -3.66 28.01
N THR A 371 7.05 -3.84 26.96
CA THR A 371 5.71 -3.24 26.91
C THR A 371 4.60 -4.29 26.87
N ARG A 372 4.61 -5.21 25.89
CA ARG A 372 3.77 -6.44 25.79
C ARG A 372 4.34 -7.40 24.73
N TRP A 373 4.14 -8.72 24.91
CA TRP A 373 4.52 -9.73 23.90
C TRP A 373 3.83 -9.53 22.53
N ALA A 374 2.58 -9.05 22.53
CA ALA A 374 1.83 -8.78 21.30
C ALA A 374 2.41 -7.60 20.49
N SER A 375 2.77 -6.49 21.15
CA SER A 375 3.39 -5.34 20.46
C SER A 375 4.77 -5.69 19.91
N MET A 376 5.55 -6.49 20.65
CA MET A 376 6.82 -7.04 20.18
C MET A 376 6.64 -7.92 18.94
N GLY A 377 5.69 -8.87 18.96
CA GLY A 377 5.43 -9.75 17.82
C GLY A 377 5.04 -8.98 16.56
N ILE A 378 4.11 -8.02 16.68
CA ILE A 378 3.70 -7.18 15.54
C ILE A 378 4.86 -6.31 15.06
N THR A 379 5.68 -5.79 15.98
CA THR A 379 6.88 -4.99 15.63
C THR A 379 7.89 -5.81 14.85
N MET A 380 8.17 -7.05 15.28
CA MET A 380 9.09 -7.96 14.57
C MET A 380 8.60 -8.27 13.17
N VAL A 381 7.32 -8.64 13.03
CA VAL A 381 6.71 -8.88 11.71
C VAL A 381 6.78 -7.60 10.86
N GLY A 382 6.45 -6.44 11.42
CA GLY A 382 6.55 -5.15 10.76
C GLY A 382 7.95 -4.86 10.21
N ILE A 383 9.00 -5.05 11.02
CA ILE A 383 10.39 -4.85 10.60
C ILE A 383 10.78 -5.81 9.49
N VAL A 384 10.44 -7.10 9.61
CA VAL A 384 10.73 -8.09 8.57
C VAL A 384 10.08 -7.67 7.26
N LEU A 385 8.83 -7.22 7.28
CA LEU A 385 8.12 -6.73 6.09
C LEU A 385 8.75 -5.45 5.52
N VAL A 386 9.18 -4.50 6.35
CA VAL A 386 9.90 -3.30 5.89
C VAL A 386 11.21 -3.70 5.19
N LEU A 387 12.00 -4.59 5.79
CA LEU A 387 13.28 -5.03 5.22
C LEU A 387 13.12 -5.83 3.93
N LEU A 388 12.16 -6.76 3.89
CA LEU A 388 11.84 -7.52 2.68
C LEU A 388 11.29 -6.62 1.59
N GLY A 389 10.39 -5.70 1.94
CA GLY A 389 9.81 -4.73 1.01
C GLY A 389 10.88 -3.86 0.39
N HIS A 390 11.79 -3.34 1.21
CA HIS A 390 12.90 -2.52 0.76
C HIS A 390 13.88 -3.28 -0.14
N ARG A 391 14.16 -4.54 0.17
CA ARG A 391 14.98 -5.42 -0.68
C ARG A 391 14.31 -5.62 -2.04
N HIS A 392 13.03 -5.96 -2.07
CA HIS A 392 12.29 -6.16 -3.32
C HIS A 392 12.26 -4.88 -4.17
N ILE A 393 11.99 -3.71 -3.57
CA ILE A 393 12.04 -2.44 -4.29
C ILE A 393 13.42 -2.24 -4.94
N MET A 394 14.50 -2.57 -4.22
CA MET A 394 15.85 -2.44 -4.74
C MET A 394 16.19 -3.45 -5.82
N ASP A 395 15.68 -4.67 -5.76
CA ASP A 395 15.93 -5.69 -6.78
C ASP A 395 15.08 -5.41 -8.05
N ASP A 396 13.88 -4.86 -7.90
CA ASP A 396 12.87 -4.76 -8.97
C ASP A 396 12.91 -3.44 -9.78
N ARG A 397 13.63 -2.41 -9.32
CA ARG A 397 13.66 -1.09 -9.98
C ARG A 397 14.78 -0.93 -11.01
N LYS A 398 14.70 0.09 -11.89
CA LYS A 398 15.71 0.36 -12.93
C LYS A 398 17.08 0.63 -12.32
N ARG A 399 17.16 1.52 -11.32
CA ARG A 399 18.41 1.93 -10.63
C ARG A 399 18.54 1.29 -9.26
N GLY A 400 18.36 -0.02 -9.24
CA GLY A 400 18.33 -0.86 -8.07
C GLY A 400 19.68 -1.27 -7.49
N LYS A 401 19.67 -2.44 -6.84
CA LYS A 401 20.87 -3.13 -6.38
C LYS A 401 21.85 -3.40 -7.52
N LEU A 402 21.37 -3.87 -8.67
CA LEU A 402 22.21 -4.12 -9.84
C LEU A 402 22.97 -2.85 -10.28
N PHE A 403 22.31 -1.70 -10.24
CA PHE A 403 22.90 -0.42 -10.60
C PHE A 403 23.93 0.07 -9.57
N LEU A 404 23.68 -0.19 -8.28
CA LEU A 404 24.65 0.08 -7.21
C LEU A 404 25.90 -0.81 -7.33
N ASP A 405 25.73 -2.06 -7.76
CA ASP A 405 26.84 -3.02 -7.84
C ASP A 405 27.64 -2.92 -9.15
N THR A 406 26.98 -2.58 -10.26
CA THR A 406 27.57 -2.70 -11.61
C THR A 406 27.53 -1.41 -12.45
N GLY A 407 26.81 -0.39 -11.99
CA GLY A 407 26.57 0.82 -12.77
C GLY A 407 25.54 0.68 -13.89
N LYS A 408 25.03 -0.54 -14.15
CA LYS A 408 24.09 -0.81 -15.24
C LYS A 408 22.64 -0.84 -14.74
N PRO A 409 21.68 -0.31 -15.51
CA PRO A 409 20.27 -0.39 -15.16
C PRO A 409 19.77 -1.85 -15.20
N ASN A 410 18.77 -2.15 -14.38
CA ASN A 410 18.07 -3.42 -14.42
C ASN A 410 17.40 -3.62 -15.79
N PRO A 411 17.70 -4.72 -16.52
CA PRO A 411 17.10 -4.98 -17.83
C PRO A 411 15.61 -5.32 -17.77
N ALA A 412 15.08 -5.75 -16.62
CA ALA A 412 13.69 -6.20 -16.48
C ALA A 412 13.05 -5.63 -15.19
N PRO A 413 12.81 -4.31 -15.12
CA PRO A 413 12.20 -3.73 -13.94
C PRO A 413 10.69 -4.05 -13.87
N ILE A 414 10.16 -4.09 -12.64
CA ILE A 414 8.82 -4.60 -12.33
C ILE A 414 7.95 -3.51 -11.67
N VAL A 415 6.93 -3.05 -12.39
CA VAL A 415 6.01 -1.98 -11.91
C VAL A 415 5.11 -2.48 -10.76
N TYR A 416 4.62 -3.72 -10.84
CA TYR A 416 3.83 -4.38 -9.80
C TYR A 416 4.68 -5.22 -8.86
N SER A 417 5.76 -4.61 -8.35
CA SER A 417 6.58 -5.25 -7.32
C SER A 417 5.77 -5.46 -6.03
N PHE A 418 6.01 -6.59 -5.35
CA PHE A 418 5.52 -6.77 -3.97
C PHE A 418 6.27 -5.89 -2.96
N GLY A 419 7.39 -5.29 -3.34
CA GLY A 419 8.22 -4.48 -2.48
C GLY A 419 7.47 -3.31 -1.81
N PRO A 420 6.83 -2.40 -2.58
CA PRO A 420 6.01 -1.32 -2.03
C PRO A 420 4.89 -1.82 -1.10
N ILE A 421 4.28 -2.97 -1.44
CA ILE A 421 3.24 -3.59 -0.60
C ILE A 421 3.80 -3.95 0.77
N LEU A 422 4.86 -4.75 0.78
CA LEU A 422 5.48 -5.25 2.01
C LEU A 422 6.04 -4.09 2.83
N TYR A 423 6.64 -3.10 2.17
CA TYR A 423 7.21 -1.93 2.82
C TYR A 423 6.14 -1.12 3.56
N THR A 424 5.04 -0.78 2.87
CA THR A 424 3.93 -0.01 3.48
C THR A 424 3.21 -0.82 4.55
N LEU A 425 2.97 -2.12 4.32
CA LEU A 425 2.36 -2.99 5.32
C LEU A 425 3.21 -3.09 6.58
N GLY A 426 4.54 -3.20 6.43
CA GLY A 426 5.46 -3.20 7.56
C GLY A 426 5.37 -1.93 8.40
N TRP A 427 5.30 -0.77 7.74
CA TRP A 427 5.11 0.52 8.43
C TRP A 427 3.73 0.64 9.09
N ILE A 428 2.67 0.12 8.47
CA ILE A 428 1.35 0.03 9.10
C ILE A 428 1.44 -0.81 10.38
N LEU A 429 2.02 -2.02 10.31
CA LEU A 429 2.18 -2.87 11.50
C LEU A 429 3.01 -2.19 12.59
N LEU A 430 4.05 -1.43 12.23
CA LEU A 430 4.84 -0.64 13.17
C LEU A 430 4.03 0.48 13.84
N ALA A 431 3.13 1.14 13.13
CA ALA A 431 2.19 2.10 13.71
C ALA A 431 1.18 1.41 14.63
N LEU A 432 0.66 0.24 14.23
CA LEU A 432 -0.27 -0.55 15.05
C LEU A 432 0.41 -1.11 16.32
N ALA A 433 1.66 -1.53 16.25
CA ALA A 433 2.39 -1.98 17.42
C ALA A 433 2.57 -0.85 18.45
N MET A 434 2.73 0.40 17.98
CA MET A 434 2.76 1.58 18.85
C MET A 434 1.38 1.92 19.42
N SER A 435 0.28 1.47 18.81
CA SER A 435 -1.06 1.76 19.32
C SER A 435 -1.48 0.90 20.51
N ILE A 436 -0.83 -0.25 20.69
CA ILE A 436 -1.12 -1.17 21.79
C ILE A 436 -0.77 -0.53 23.15
N PRO A 437 -1.70 -0.54 24.13
CA PRO A 437 -1.46 -0.04 25.48
C PRO A 437 -0.27 -0.75 26.11
N GLN A 438 0.68 0.04 26.61
CA GLN A 438 1.85 -0.47 27.32
C GLN A 438 1.49 -0.63 28.79
N GLN A 439 1.82 -1.78 29.39
CA GLN A 439 1.67 -1.92 30.84
C GLN A 439 2.65 -0.98 31.53
N VAL A 440 2.12 -0.17 32.45
CA VAL A 440 2.92 0.60 33.40
C VAL A 440 3.38 -0.39 34.46
N TRP A 441 4.69 -0.64 34.52
CA TRP A 441 5.31 -1.37 35.63
C TRP A 441 5.72 -0.38 36.72
#